data_AF-A0A9X9N6B2-F1
#
_entry.id   AF-A0A9X9N6B2-F1
#
_cell.length_a   1.000
_cell.length_b   1.000
_cell.length_c   1.000
_cell.angle_alpha   90.00
_cell.angle_beta   90.00
_cell.angle_gamma   90.00
#
_symmetry.space_group_name_H-M   'P 1'
#
loop_
_entity.id
_entity.type
_entity.pdbx_description
1 polymer ?
#
loop_
_entity_poly.entity_id
_entity_poly.type
_entity_poly.pdbx_seq_one_letter_code
_entity_poly.pdbx_strand_id
1 'polypeptide(L)'
;MNNALNAKLSKLIYALASDDLEYLSKAGAFDRLLLLVREFYRMLDETEGLKQLVFRLYYGKHYGLIKLDAASPNDDAGALRLKRWMVYSRIAERIENCGKHLSVVLEDVVLENGADKPHYIDEANAIIERFGLVRDEAALLAIEAEEALKTEQELQATSEPQKSAPKHHGNLHQIRIQEKIENYSATQKVAAMQISRMRFIFPHIE
;
A
#
# COMPACT_ATOMS: atom_id res chain seq x y z
N MET A 1 1.20 -11.36 9.90
CA MET A 1 1.04 -11.59 8.45
C MET A 1 0.31 -12.91 8.22
N ASN A 2 -0.77 -12.90 7.44
CA ASN A 2 -1.58 -14.08 7.12
C ASN A 2 -0.76 -15.08 6.27
N ASN A 3 -0.72 -16.37 6.66
CA ASN A 3 0.02 -17.39 5.92
C ASN A 3 -0.47 -17.55 4.46
N ALA A 4 -1.77 -17.34 4.21
CA ALA A 4 -2.32 -17.38 2.86
C ALA A 4 -1.83 -16.20 2.00
N LEU A 5 -1.76 -15.00 2.58
CA LEU A 5 -1.23 -13.81 1.91
C LEU A 5 0.24 -14.02 1.54
N ASN A 6 1.06 -14.55 2.45
CA ASN A 6 2.46 -14.84 2.20
C ASN A 6 2.68 -15.85 1.07
N ALA A 7 1.88 -16.90 1.03
CA ALA A 7 1.92 -17.89 -0.04
C ALA A 7 1.55 -17.26 -1.39
N LYS A 8 0.51 -16.42 -1.41
CA LYS A 8 0.08 -15.67 -2.60
C LYS A 8 1.17 -14.73 -3.10
N LEU A 9 1.77 -13.92 -2.21
CA LEU A 9 2.87 -13.02 -2.53
C LEU A 9 4.08 -13.77 -3.09
N SER A 10 4.48 -14.86 -2.44
CA SER A 10 5.62 -15.66 -2.89
C SER A 10 5.39 -16.20 -4.30
N LYS A 11 4.17 -16.71 -4.58
CA LYS A 11 3.79 -17.19 -5.91
C LYS A 11 3.79 -16.06 -6.94
N LEU A 12 3.22 -14.91 -6.61
CA LEU A 12 3.06 -13.80 -7.55
C LEU A 12 4.40 -13.10 -7.87
N ILE A 13 5.29 -13.01 -6.91
CA ILE A 13 6.59 -12.33 -7.07
C ILE A 13 7.68 -13.26 -7.62
N TYR A 14 7.70 -14.55 -7.22
CA TYR A 14 8.82 -15.45 -7.50
C TYR A 14 8.47 -16.68 -8.35
N ALA A 15 7.20 -17.04 -8.52
CA ALA A 15 6.87 -17.97 -9.59
C ALA A 15 6.95 -17.23 -10.92
N LEU A 16 7.12 -17.95 -12.03
CA LEU A 16 6.97 -17.46 -13.41
C LEU A 16 5.52 -16.99 -13.64
N ALA A 17 5.06 -16.00 -12.89
CA ALA A 17 3.86 -15.23 -13.16
C ALA A 17 4.26 -14.31 -14.31
N SER A 18 4.07 -14.91 -15.48
CA SER A 18 4.25 -14.47 -16.83
C SER A 18 4.12 -12.96 -17.00
N ASP A 19 5.09 -12.34 -17.69
CA ASP A 19 4.95 -11.02 -18.32
C ASP A 19 3.90 -11.03 -19.48
N ASP A 20 2.99 -12.00 -19.46
CA ASP A 20 1.92 -12.23 -20.41
C ASP A 20 0.78 -11.24 -20.15
N LEU A 21 0.54 -10.41 -21.16
CA LEU A 21 -0.56 -9.46 -21.21
C LEU A 21 -1.92 -10.13 -20.95
N GLU A 22 -2.11 -11.40 -21.33
CA GLU A 22 -3.33 -12.13 -21.03
C GLU A 22 -3.51 -12.39 -19.53
N TYR A 23 -2.41 -12.62 -18.78
CA TYR A 23 -2.49 -12.78 -17.34
C TYR A 23 -2.92 -11.47 -16.67
N LEU A 24 -2.33 -10.34 -17.07
CA LEU A 24 -2.69 -9.02 -16.54
C LEU A 24 -4.17 -8.71 -16.77
N SER A 25 -4.72 -9.05 -17.94
CA SER A 25 -6.14 -8.82 -18.26
C SER A 25 -7.11 -9.57 -17.32
N LYS A 26 -6.70 -10.71 -16.78
CA LYS A 26 -7.50 -11.56 -15.87
C LYS A 26 -7.18 -11.31 -14.40
N ALA A 27 -6.08 -10.62 -14.10
CA ALA A 27 -5.61 -10.38 -12.75
C ALA A 27 -6.42 -9.29 -12.03
N GLY A 28 -6.73 -9.55 -10.76
CA GLY A 28 -7.35 -8.55 -9.88
C GLY A 28 -6.44 -7.34 -9.66
N ALA A 29 -7.02 -6.20 -9.27
CA ALA A 29 -6.26 -4.96 -9.07
C ALA A 29 -5.11 -5.10 -8.05
N PHE A 30 -5.31 -5.91 -7.00
CA PHE A 30 -4.26 -6.27 -6.02
C PHE A 30 -3.07 -6.96 -6.68
N ASP A 31 -3.34 -7.99 -7.50
CA ASP A 31 -2.32 -8.79 -8.16
C ASP A 31 -1.54 -7.93 -9.17
N ARG A 32 -2.27 -7.09 -9.93
CA ARG A 32 -1.70 -6.12 -10.88
C ARG A 32 -0.80 -5.10 -10.17
N LEU A 33 -1.18 -4.61 -9.00
CA LEU A 33 -0.36 -3.64 -8.25
C LEU A 33 0.97 -4.25 -7.80
N LEU A 34 0.97 -5.47 -7.28
CA LEU A 34 2.20 -6.12 -6.84
C LEU A 34 3.12 -6.46 -8.01
N LEU A 35 2.56 -6.85 -9.16
CA LEU A 35 3.33 -7.05 -10.39
C LEU A 35 3.84 -5.72 -10.95
N LEU A 36 3.09 -4.63 -10.85
CA LEU A 36 3.55 -3.28 -11.21
C LEU A 36 4.78 -2.89 -10.38
N VAL A 37 4.75 -3.11 -9.06
CA VAL A 37 5.91 -2.84 -8.19
C VAL A 37 7.11 -3.69 -8.59
N ARG A 38 6.89 -4.95 -9.00
CA ARG A 38 7.95 -5.82 -9.53
C ARG A 38 8.55 -5.27 -10.81
N GLU A 39 7.71 -4.79 -11.72
CA GLU A 39 8.14 -4.18 -12.98
C GLU A 39 8.96 -2.91 -12.75
N PHE A 40 8.54 -2.07 -11.80
CA PHE A 40 9.33 -0.89 -11.42
C PHE A 40 10.67 -1.23 -10.79
N TYR A 41 10.76 -2.30 -10.01
CA TYR A 41 12.07 -2.78 -9.56
C TYR A 41 12.93 -3.28 -10.71
N ARG A 42 12.35 -3.90 -11.74
CA ARG A 42 13.09 -4.29 -12.95
C ARG A 42 13.61 -3.06 -13.69
N MET A 43 12.77 -2.03 -13.89
CA MET A 43 13.18 -0.75 -14.45
C MET A 43 14.32 -0.10 -13.63
N LEU A 44 14.22 -0.10 -12.30
CA LEU A 44 15.28 0.41 -11.42
C LEU A 44 16.61 -0.37 -11.52
N ASP A 45 16.56 -1.66 -11.83
CA ASP A 45 17.75 -2.51 -11.97
C ASP A 45 18.39 -2.41 -13.35
N GLU A 46 17.58 -2.26 -14.39
CA GLU A 46 18.03 -2.24 -15.79
C GLU A 46 18.48 -0.85 -16.24
N THR A 47 17.95 0.20 -15.61
CA THR A 47 18.22 1.59 -16.00
C THR A 47 19.36 2.21 -15.22
N GLU A 48 20.49 2.44 -15.90
CA GLU A 48 21.63 3.14 -15.32
C GLU A 48 21.27 4.59 -14.95
N GLY A 49 21.61 4.99 -13.72
CA GLY A 49 21.37 6.35 -13.23
C GLY A 49 19.96 6.61 -12.68
N LEU A 50 19.00 5.70 -12.83
CA LEU A 50 17.71 5.76 -12.14
C LEU A 50 17.88 5.31 -10.68
N LYS A 51 17.63 6.22 -9.73
CA LYS A 51 17.87 5.97 -8.30
C LYS A 51 16.62 5.68 -7.51
N GLN A 52 15.50 6.31 -7.87
CA GLN A 52 14.26 6.15 -7.13
C GLN A 52 13.05 6.40 -8.02
N LEU A 53 12.01 5.61 -7.81
CA LEU A 53 10.66 5.87 -8.28
C LEU A 53 9.75 6.14 -7.08
N VAL A 54 8.98 7.21 -7.16
CA VAL A 54 7.98 7.57 -6.14
C VAL A 54 6.62 7.60 -6.79
N PHE A 55 5.68 6.84 -6.25
CA PHE A 55 4.31 6.83 -6.76
C PHE A 55 3.30 6.91 -5.62
N ARG A 56 2.17 7.54 -5.91
CA ARG A 56 1.02 7.61 -5.04
C ARG A 56 0.06 6.48 -5.39
N LEU A 57 -0.20 5.62 -4.42
CA LEU A 57 -1.21 4.59 -4.48
C LEU A 57 -2.50 5.11 -3.86
N TYR A 58 -3.57 5.13 -4.63
CA TYR A 58 -4.93 5.41 -4.17
C TYR A 58 -5.69 4.11 -3.92
N TYR A 59 -6.45 4.07 -2.84
CA TYR A 59 -7.31 2.95 -2.46
C TYR A 59 -8.60 3.50 -1.86
N GLY A 60 -9.66 3.55 -2.67
CA GLY A 60 -10.86 4.36 -2.35
C GLY A 60 -10.51 5.85 -2.21
N LYS A 61 -10.95 6.49 -1.12
CA LYS A 61 -10.65 7.91 -0.82
C LYS A 61 -9.27 8.14 -0.20
N HIS A 62 -8.58 7.08 0.18
CA HIS A 62 -7.27 7.19 0.82
C HIS A 62 -6.15 7.09 -0.21
N TYR A 63 -5.00 7.65 0.15
CA TYR A 63 -3.79 7.47 -0.62
C TYR A 63 -2.57 7.25 0.27
N GLY A 64 -1.53 6.65 -0.30
CA GLY A 64 -0.23 6.46 0.32
C GLY A 64 0.89 6.64 -0.68
N LEU A 65 2.03 7.15 -0.23
CA LEU A 65 3.19 7.39 -1.08
C LEU A 65 4.18 6.23 -0.97
N ILE A 66 4.43 5.50 -2.05
CA ILE A 66 5.40 4.42 -2.09
C ILE A 66 6.67 4.92 -2.77
N LYS A 67 7.82 4.59 -2.17
CA LYS A 67 9.15 4.88 -2.71
C LYS A 67 9.87 3.58 -2.96
N LEU A 68 10.40 3.43 -4.16
CA LEU A 68 11.22 2.29 -4.56
C LEU A 68 12.61 2.80 -4.88
N ASP A 69 13.60 2.32 -4.13
CA ASP A 69 14.99 2.65 -4.35
C ASP A 69 15.65 1.62 -5.27
N ALA A 70 16.58 2.08 -6.09
CA ALA A 70 17.47 1.22 -6.87
C ALA A 70 18.35 0.37 -5.93
N ALA A 71 18.88 -0.74 -6.46
CA ALA A 71 19.81 -1.58 -5.72
C ALA A 71 21.04 -0.78 -5.30
N SER A 72 21.43 -0.90 -4.03
CA SER A 72 22.71 -0.33 -3.58
C SER A 72 23.86 -1.17 -4.14
N PRO A 73 25.01 -0.57 -4.50
CA PRO A 73 26.21 -1.33 -4.89
C PRO A 73 26.68 -2.32 -3.81
N ASN A 74 26.28 -2.12 -2.55
CA ASN A 74 26.63 -2.97 -1.42
C ASN A 74 25.56 -4.05 -1.12
N ASP A 75 24.44 -4.06 -1.85
CA ASP A 75 23.38 -5.05 -1.62
C ASP A 75 23.72 -6.36 -2.32
N ASP A 76 23.91 -7.43 -1.53
CA ASP A 76 23.88 -8.77 -2.09
C ASP A 76 22.44 -9.17 -2.50
N ALA A 77 22.32 -10.25 -3.28
CA ALA A 77 21.04 -10.72 -3.78
C ALA A 77 20.04 -11.07 -2.66
N GLY A 78 20.52 -11.54 -1.50
CA GLY A 78 19.69 -11.84 -0.34
C GLY A 78 19.18 -10.58 0.36
N ALA A 79 20.05 -9.60 0.56
CA ALA A 79 19.70 -8.29 1.12
C ALA A 79 18.68 -7.57 0.22
N LEU A 80 18.92 -7.54 -1.09
CA LEU A 80 18.00 -6.94 -2.07
C LEU A 80 16.64 -7.64 -2.05
N ARG A 81 16.64 -8.97 -2.05
CA ARG A 81 15.41 -9.77 -1.95
C ARG A 81 14.63 -9.44 -0.69
N LEU A 82 15.29 -9.34 0.46
CA LEU A 82 14.66 -9.02 1.73
C LEU A 82 14.06 -7.60 1.74
N LYS A 83 14.80 -6.60 1.23
CA LYS A 83 14.31 -5.22 1.10
C LYS A 83 13.03 -5.15 0.28
N ARG A 84 13.04 -5.77 -0.91
CA ARG A 84 11.85 -5.83 -1.80
C ARG A 84 10.70 -6.59 -1.16
N TRP A 85 10.99 -7.72 -0.51
CA TRP A 85 9.98 -8.50 0.20
C TRP A 85 9.25 -7.68 1.28
N MET A 86 9.97 -6.85 2.03
CA MET A 86 9.35 -5.95 3.01
C MET A 86 8.40 -4.94 2.35
N VAL A 87 8.74 -4.43 1.17
CA VAL A 87 7.86 -3.50 0.43
C VAL A 87 6.60 -4.21 -0.04
N TYR A 88 6.71 -5.37 -0.70
CA TYR A 88 5.55 -6.15 -1.13
C TYR A 88 4.64 -6.53 0.05
N SER A 89 5.23 -7.01 1.13
CA SER A 89 4.49 -7.43 2.33
C SER A 89 3.72 -6.27 2.93
N ARG A 90 4.35 -5.10 3.08
CA ARG A 90 3.69 -3.91 3.64
C ARG A 90 2.59 -3.37 2.74
N ILE A 91 2.81 -3.37 1.43
CA ILE A 91 1.77 -3.00 0.47
C ILE A 91 0.58 -3.95 0.65
N ALA A 92 0.84 -5.26 0.58
CA ALA A 92 -0.18 -6.29 0.69
C ALA A 92 -0.98 -6.21 2.00
N GLU A 93 -0.32 -6.09 3.15
CA GLU A 93 -0.97 -5.95 4.46
C GLU A 93 -1.86 -4.71 4.54
N ARG A 94 -1.48 -3.61 3.88
CA ARG A 94 -2.25 -2.36 3.86
C ARG A 94 -3.47 -2.44 2.95
N ILE A 95 -3.37 -3.18 1.84
CA ILE A 95 -4.41 -3.21 0.80
C ILE A 95 -5.27 -4.48 0.80
N GLU A 96 -4.93 -5.52 1.57
CA GLU A 96 -5.62 -6.83 1.55
C GLU A 96 -7.15 -6.68 1.76
N ASN A 97 -7.57 -5.65 2.49
CA ASN A 97 -8.98 -5.34 2.77
C ASN A 97 -9.47 -4.06 2.09
N CYS A 98 -8.66 -3.44 1.23
CA CYS A 98 -9.09 -2.27 0.48
C CYS A 98 -9.97 -2.71 -0.70
N GLY A 99 -11.05 -1.97 -0.94
CA GLY A 99 -12.03 -2.28 -1.99
C GLY A 99 -11.43 -2.35 -3.40
N LYS A 100 -12.29 -2.61 -4.39
CA LYS A 100 -11.88 -2.93 -5.78
C LYS A 100 -11.13 -1.81 -6.51
N HIS A 101 -11.12 -0.60 -5.97
CA HIS A 101 -10.61 0.59 -6.64
C HIS A 101 -9.19 0.91 -6.16
N LEU A 102 -8.21 0.40 -6.90
CA LEU A 102 -6.81 0.76 -6.77
C LEU A 102 -6.39 1.56 -8.00
N SER A 103 -5.71 2.69 -7.79
CA SER A 103 -5.04 3.42 -8.86
C SER A 103 -3.68 3.93 -8.40
N VAL A 104 -2.79 4.16 -9.36
CA VAL A 104 -1.41 4.56 -9.14
C VAL A 104 -1.13 5.78 -10.00
N VAL A 105 -0.44 6.76 -9.41
CA VAL A 105 0.04 7.95 -10.10
C VAL A 105 1.53 8.08 -9.80
N LEU A 106 2.34 8.27 -10.84
CA LEU A 106 3.76 8.59 -10.65
C LEU A 106 3.88 9.99 -10.06
N GLU A 107 4.61 10.13 -8.95
CA GLU A 107 4.82 11.41 -8.27
C GLU A 107 6.18 12.00 -8.57
N ASP A 108 7.23 11.17 -8.56
CA ASP A 108 8.58 11.63 -8.80
C ASP A 108 9.49 10.52 -9.32
N VAL A 109 10.53 10.96 -10.03
CA VAL A 109 11.62 10.14 -10.56
C VAL A 109 12.92 10.82 -10.17
N VAL A 110 13.79 10.09 -9.46
CA VAL A 110 15.08 10.59 -9.00
C VAL A 110 16.20 9.95 -9.81
N LEU A 111 17.06 10.80 -10.38
CA LEU A 111 18.17 10.41 -11.24
C LEU A 111 19.50 10.87 -10.65
N GLU A 112 20.58 10.17 -10.97
CA GLU A 112 21.93 10.46 -10.49
C GLU A 112 22.54 11.72 -11.12
N ASN A 113 22.36 11.92 -12.44
CA ASN A 113 23.08 12.94 -13.21
C ASN A 113 22.19 13.81 -14.12
N GLY A 114 20.93 14.05 -13.77
CA GLY A 114 20.05 14.93 -14.56
C GLY A 114 19.76 14.42 -15.98
N ALA A 115 19.80 13.10 -16.17
CA ALA A 115 19.39 12.41 -17.39
C ALA A 115 17.95 12.78 -17.79
N ASP A 116 17.49 12.27 -18.93
CA ASP A 116 16.16 12.52 -19.51
C ASP A 116 15.03 12.07 -18.56
N LYS A 117 14.75 12.89 -17.55
CA LYS A 117 13.68 12.68 -16.56
C LYS A 117 12.33 12.54 -17.25
N PRO A 118 11.98 13.36 -18.26
CA PRO A 118 10.78 13.15 -19.06
C PRO A 118 10.68 11.73 -19.63
N HIS A 119 11.75 11.20 -20.24
CA HIS A 119 11.74 9.84 -20.80
C HIS A 119 11.35 8.77 -19.77
N TYR A 120 11.93 8.81 -18.57
CA TYR A 120 11.60 7.84 -17.51
C TYR A 120 10.23 8.06 -16.88
N ILE A 121 9.73 9.30 -16.88
CA ILE A 121 8.34 9.59 -16.48
C ILE A 121 7.39 8.94 -17.49
N ASP A 122 7.62 9.13 -18.78
CA ASP A 122 6.79 8.57 -19.85
C ASP A 122 6.82 7.04 -19.83
N GLU A 123 8.00 6.44 -19.65
CA GLU A 123 8.15 5.00 -19.53
C GLU A 123 7.40 4.45 -18.30
N ALA A 124 7.58 5.06 -17.12
CA ALA A 124 6.88 4.63 -15.91
C ALA A 124 5.34 4.77 -16.04
N ASN A 125 4.87 5.83 -16.69
CA ASN A 125 3.44 6.02 -16.96
C ASN A 125 2.90 4.98 -17.96
N ALA A 126 3.65 4.67 -19.03
CA ALA A 126 3.28 3.62 -19.97
C ALA A 126 3.21 2.23 -19.29
N ILE A 127 4.06 1.98 -18.28
CA ILE A 127 3.93 0.80 -17.43
C ILE A 127 2.62 0.86 -16.62
N ILE A 128 2.33 1.95 -15.91
CA ILE A 128 1.08 2.08 -15.13
C ILE A 128 -0.16 1.84 -16.00
N GLU A 129 -0.17 2.39 -17.20
CA GLU A 129 -1.23 2.20 -18.21
C GLU A 129 -1.37 0.73 -18.61
N ARG A 130 -0.26 0.05 -18.93
CA ARG A 130 -0.26 -1.38 -19.28
C ARG A 130 -0.82 -2.26 -18.16
N PHE A 131 -0.63 -1.87 -16.91
CA PHE A 131 -1.19 -2.56 -15.75
C PHE A 131 -2.65 -2.16 -15.45
N GLY A 132 -3.23 -1.21 -16.18
CA GLY A 132 -4.62 -0.78 -16.02
C GLY A 132 -4.93 -0.25 -14.62
N LEU A 133 -3.95 0.43 -14.01
CA LEU A 133 -4.04 1.04 -12.68
C LEU A 133 -4.01 2.57 -12.76
N VAL A 134 -4.33 3.14 -13.91
CA VAL A 134 -4.41 4.59 -14.10
C VAL A 134 -5.53 5.16 -13.23
N ARG A 135 -5.31 6.34 -12.68
CA ARG A 135 -6.35 7.06 -11.94
C ARG A 135 -7.37 7.61 -12.93
N ASP A 136 -8.58 7.07 -12.87
CA ASP A 136 -9.74 7.55 -13.62
C ASP A 136 -10.59 8.48 -12.73
N GLU A 137 -10.75 9.74 -13.13
CA GLU A 137 -11.58 10.73 -12.43
C GLU A 137 -13.07 10.32 -12.40
N ALA A 138 -13.57 9.62 -13.42
CA ALA A 138 -14.94 9.11 -13.43
C ALA A 138 -15.12 7.95 -12.42
N ALA A 139 -14.09 7.12 -12.24
CA ALA A 139 -14.10 6.07 -11.24
C ALA A 139 -14.07 6.63 -9.80
N LEU A 140 -13.40 7.77 -9.58
CA LEU A 140 -13.44 8.49 -8.30
C LEU A 140 -14.84 9.00 -7.97
N LEU A 141 -15.52 9.62 -8.93
CA LEU A 141 -16.89 10.10 -8.75
C LEU A 141 -17.87 8.94 -8.49
N ALA A 142 -17.66 7.78 -9.11
CA ALA A 142 -18.46 6.59 -8.84
C ALA A 142 -18.26 6.04 -7.41
N ILE A 143 -17.02 6.07 -6.88
CA ILE A 143 -16.72 5.68 -5.49
C ILE A 143 -17.38 6.65 -4.52
N GLU A 144 -17.29 7.96 -4.78
CA GLU A 144 -17.93 8.98 -3.97
C GLU A 144 -19.46 8.82 -3.95
N ALA A 145 -20.06 8.48 -5.09
CA ALA A 145 -21.49 8.21 -5.21
C ALA A 145 -21.92 6.93 -4.47
N GLU A 146 -21.15 5.83 -4.57
CA GLU A 146 -21.42 4.58 -3.83
C GLU A 146 -21.33 4.77 -2.31
N GLU A 147 -20.38 5.56 -1.84
CA GLU A 147 -20.25 5.89 -0.42
C GLU A 147 -21.36 6.84 0.07
N ALA A 148 -21.79 7.81 -0.75
CA ALA A 148 -22.94 8.66 -0.44
C ALA A 148 -24.21 7.81 -0.28
N LEU A 149 -24.43 6.85 -1.18
CA LEU A 149 -25.57 5.92 -1.13
C LEU A 149 -25.55 5.03 0.12
N LYS A 150 -24.36 4.54 0.51
CA LYS A 150 -24.18 3.76 1.76
C LYS A 150 -24.44 4.62 2.99
N THR A 151 -23.95 5.85 3.01
CA THR A 151 -24.17 6.80 4.12
C THR A 151 -25.66 7.13 4.26
N GLU A 152 -26.37 7.34 3.15
CA GLU A 152 -27.82 7.55 3.15
C GLU A 152 -28.60 6.32 3.62
N GLN A 153 -28.21 5.11 3.19
CA GLN A 153 -28.83 3.86 3.65
C GLN A 153 -28.57 3.60 5.14
N GLU A 154 -27.39 3.94 5.66
CA GLU A 154 -27.04 3.75 7.06
C GLU A 154 -27.75 4.76 7.97
N LEU A 155 -27.94 6.00 7.50
CA LEU A 155 -28.77 7.03 8.13
C LEU A 155 -30.26 6.67 8.12
N GLN A 156 -30.74 6.02 7.06
CA GLN A 156 -32.12 5.50 7.00
C GLN A 156 -32.29 4.28 7.92
N ALA A 157 -31.31 3.38 8.03
CA ALA A 157 -31.37 2.22 8.91
C ALA A 157 -31.29 2.57 10.40
N THR A 158 -30.66 3.69 10.77
CA THR A 158 -30.66 4.21 12.16
C THR A 158 -31.91 5.01 12.53
N SER A 159 -32.84 5.22 11.59
CA SER A 159 -34.06 6.02 11.79
C SER A 159 -35.31 5.21 12.22
N GLU A 160 -35.15 3.94 12.61
CA GLU A 160 -36.24 3.22 13.28
C GLU A 160 -36.48 3.76 14.71
N PRO A 161 -37.74 4.01 15.11
CA PRO A 161 -38.04 4.66 16.37
C PRO A 161 -37.76 3.72 17.55
N GLN A 162 -36.70 4.01 18.31
CA GLN A 162 -36.48 3.38 19.62
C GLN A 162 -37.63 3.73 20.57
N LYS A 163 -38.53 2.77 20.79
CA LYS A 163 -39.52 2.79 21.87
C LYS A 163 -38.80 2.67 23.22
N SER A 164 -38.92 3.73 24.02
CA SER A 164 -39.01 3.80 25.48
C SER A 164 -38.19 2.80 26.32
N ALA A 165 -37.23 3.35 27.06
CA ALA A 165 -36.50 2.70 28.15
C ALA A 165 -37.40 2.16 29.29
N PRO A 166 -36.93 1.15 30.04
CA PRO A 166 -37.16 1.09 31.46
C PRO A 166 -35.87 1.40 32.25
N LYS A 167 -36.07 2.17 33.33
CA LYS A 167 -35.09 2.53 34.35
C LYS A 167 -34.43 1.28 34.94
N HIS A 168 -33.10 1.31 35.07
CA HIS A 168 -32.39 0.50 36.08
C HIS A 168 -31.37 1.36 36.83
N HIS A 169 -31.60 1.48 38.15
CA HIS A 169 -30.61 1.92 39.12
C HIS A 169 -29.47 0.88 39.21
N GLY A 170 -28.23 1.34 39.16
CA GLY A 170 -27.05 0.52 39.41
C GLY A 170 -25.80 1.39 39.49
N ASN A 171 -25.07 1.29 40.60
CA ASN A 171 -23.99 2.18 41.03
C ASN A 171 -22.86 2.40 40.02
N LEU A 172 -22.37 3.64 40.01
CA LEU A 172 -21.16 4.09 39.35
C LEU A 172 -19.92 3.45 40.02
N HIS A 173 -19.31 2.46 39.40
CA HIS A 173 -17.93 2.06 39.73
C HIS A 173 -16.98 2.56 38.65
N GLN A 174 -16.28 3.63 39.00
CA GLN A 174 -15.21 4.25 38.22
C GLN A 174 -14.01 3.29 38.21
N ILE A 175 -13.86 2.47 37.14
CA ILE A 175 -12.68 1.62 36.96
C ILE A 175 -11.55 2.50 36.43
N ARG A 176 -10.62 2.84 37.34
CA ARG A 176 -9.37 3.54 37.04
C ARG A 176 -8.41 2.52 36.41
N ILE A 177 -8.26 2.54 35.08
CA ILE A 177 -7.25 1.73 34.39
C ILE A 177 -5.89 2.40 34.63
N GLN A 178 -5.11 1.88 35.57
CA GLN A 178 -3.66 2.11 35.62
C GLN A 178 -3.01 1.20 34.58
N GLU A 179 -2.37 1.80 33.57
CA GLU A 179 -1.50 1.08 32.64
C GLU A 179 -0.38 0.39 33.43
N LYS A 180 -0.39 -0.95 33.40
CA LYS A 180 0.70 -1.77 33.91
C LYS A 180 1.64 -2.02 32.75
N ILE A 181 2.73 -1.27 32.69
CA ILE A 181 3.82 -1.48 31.74
C ILE A 181 4.51 -2.79 32.11
N GLU A 182 4.37 -3.82 31.26
CA GLU A 182 5.17 -5.03 31.35
C GLU A 182 6.56 -4.75 30.75
N ASN A 183 7.56 -4.67 31.63
CA ASN A 183 8.97 -4.60 31.26
C ASN A 183 9.49 -6.01 30.97
N TYR A 184 9.81 -6.30 29.71
CA TYR A 184 10.67 -7.43 29.36
C TYR A 184 12.09 -6.93 29.12
N SER A 185 13.01 -7.29 30.02
CA SER A 185 14.44 -7.11 29.84
C SER A 185 15.06 -8.38 29.23
N ALA A 186 15.63 -8.25 28.03
CA ALA A 186 16.65 -9.18 27.55
C ALA A 186 17.65 -8.44 26.64
N THR A 187 18.84 -8.26 27.19
CA THR A 187 20.06 -7.78 26.55
C THR A 187 20.44 -8.63 25.34
N GLN A 188 20.44 -8.02 24.14
CA GLN A 188 21.38 -8.37 23.08
C GLN A 188 21.74 -7.10 22.32
N LYS A 189 23.00 -6.65 22.45
CA LYS A 189 23.58 -5.56 21.64
C LYS A 189 23.71 -6.05 20.20
N VAL A 190 22.64 -5.92 19.42
CA VAL A 190 22.73 -5.86 17.96
C VAL A 190 22.76 -4.37 17.64
N ALA A 191 23.78 -3.91 16.92
CA ALA A 191 23.86 -2.54 16.44
C ALA A 191 22.51 -2.18 15.83
N ALA A 192 21.86 -1.15 16.36
CA ALA A 192 20.58 -0.67 15.85
C ALA A 192 20.83 -0.24 14.40
N MET A 193 20.55 -1.13 13.46
CA MET A 193 20.54 -0.84 12.04
C MET A 193 19.49 0.26 11.91
N GLN A 194 19.96 1.50 11.68
CA GLN A 194 19.08 2.62 11.42
C GLN A 194 18.35 2.34 10.12
N ILE A 195 17.22 1.66 10.23
CA ILE A 195 16.23 1.54 9.18
C ILE A 195 15.78 2.99 8.94
N SER A 196 16.25 3.55 7.84
CA SER A 196 15.81 4.84 7.33
C SER A 196 14.29 4.85 7.36
N ARG A 197 13.72 5.67 8.24
CA ARG A 197 12.26 5.84 8.35
C ARG A 197 11.79 6.41 7.03
N MET A 198 11.30 5.56 6.14
CA MET A 198 10.48 5.98 5.02
C MET A 198 9.27 6.71 5.62
N ARG A 199 9.31 8.05 5.59
CA ARG A 199 8.25 8.90 6.12
C ARG A 199 7.08 8.84 5.14
N PHE A 200 6.03 8.13 5.53
CA PHE A 200 4.71 8.33 4.98
C PHE A 200 4.08 9.47 5.79
N ILE A 201 3.86 10.63 5.16
CA ILE A 201 3.10 11.72 5.76
C ILE A 201 1.64 11.47 5.38
N PHE A 202 0.81 11.18 6.38
CA PHE A 202 -0.64 11.08 6.22
C PHE A 202 -1.28 12.31 6.86
N PRO A 203 -2.24 12.97 6.22
CA PRO A 203 -3.15 13.84 6.95
C PRO A 203 -4.02 12.98 7.88
N HIS A 204 -4.03 13.30 9.17
CA HIS A 204 -5.05 12.82 10.11
C HIS A 204 -6.40 13.42 9.68
N ILE A 205 -7.42 12.59 9.51
CA ILE A 205 -8.80 13.05 9.44
C ILE A 205 -9.32 12.96 10.88
N GLU A 206 -9.72 14.11 11.44
CA GLU A 206 -10.50 14.21 12.69
C GLU A 206 -11.97 13.87 12.44
#